data_AF-A0A699KM23-F1
#
_entry.id   AF-A0A699KM23-F1
#
_cell.length_a   1.000
_cell.length_b   1.000
_cell.length_c   1.000
_cell.angle_alpha   90.00
_cell.angle_beta   90.00
_cell.angle_gamma   90.00
#
_symmetry.space_group_name_H-M   'P 1'
#
loop_
_entity.id
_entity.type
_entity.pdbx_description
1 polymer ?
#
loop_
_entity_poly.entity_id
_entity_poly.type
_entity_poly.pdbx_seq_one_letter_code
_entity_poly.pdbx_strand_id
1 'polypeptide(L)'
;QTDEPNLSGTTIVEVPKELPKVSISCLKKLKFHLASFDMVIKERTTAIAITEGTWGFEHTKSYFCDDIIPFVKSLKELFTSFDYCLIDEVTEVQNVFTQMELAVEQHCEEKTKVQIKMENVLQANDRLLTQALSVEIVNIVVDENIKSVCLNVTACARCITTESELKMDFLNNECYDTLLQKYHTLEKQCITLEVNNQLNTEIFSFAVFRVN
;
A
#
# COMPACT_ATOMS: atom_id res chain seq x y z
N GLN A 1 -20.78 16.58 -14.84
CA GLN A 1 -20.26 17.68 -14.00
C GLN A 1 -19.20 17.04 -13.15
N THR A 2 -17.94 17.24 -13.54
CA THR A 2 -16.78 16.51 -13.04
C THR A 2 -16.24 17.32 -11.87
N ASP A 3 -16.55 16.89 -10.64
CA ASP A 3 -15.97 17.51 -9.46
C ASP A 3 -14.51 17.08 -9.35
N GLU A 4 -13.65 17.97 -9.80
CA GLU A 4 -12.20 17.90 -9.70
C GLU A 4 -11.81 17.89 -8.21
N PRO A 5 -11.07 16.88 -7.71
CA PRO A 5 -10.69 16.85 -6.31
C PRO A 5 -9.55 17.86 -6.12
N ASN A 6 -9.86 18.98 -5.47
CA ASN A 6 -8.86 19.95 -5.01
C ASN A 6 -7.83 19.25 -4.13
N LEU A 7 -6.73 18.85 -4.75
CA LEU A 7 -5.53 18.33 -4.11
C LEU A 7 -4.85 19.46 -3.34
N SER A 8 -4.34 19.11 -2.17
CA SER A 8 -3.24 19.82 -1.51
C SER A 8 -3.59 21.15 -0.83
N GLY A 9 -4.58 21.14 0.05
CA GLY A 9 -4.51 22.00 1.23
C GLY A 9 -3.53 21.38 2.23
N THR A 10 -2.22 21.60 2.07
CA THR A 10 -1.24 21.26 3.10
C THR A 10 -1.54 22.16 4.30
N THR A 11 -2.23 21.65 5.32
CA THR A 11 -2.32 22.31 6.61
C THR A 11 -0.90 22.33 7.19
N ILE A 12 -0.21 23.45 7.01
CA ILE A 12 1.08 23.68 7.67
C ILE A 12 0.73 23.86 9.13
N VAL A 13 0.86 22.80 9.91
CA VAL A 13 0.81 22.88 11.37
C VAL A 13 1.96 23.80 11.78
N GLU A 14 1.62 25.03 12.17
CA GLU A 14 2.57 26.03 12.66
C GLU A 14 3.11 25.57 14.02
N VAL A 15 4.14 24.74 13.98
CA VAL A 15 4.95 24.48 15.17
C VAL A 15 5.69 25.78 15.50
N PRO A 16 5.68 26.24 16.77
CA PRO A 16 6.49 27.37 17.19
C PRO A 16 7.95 27.15 16.77
N LYS A 17 8.43 27.93 15.80
CA LYS A 17 9.79 27.82 15.26
C LYS A 17 10.86 28.29 16.25
N GLU A 18 10.47 29.10 17.22
CA GLU A 18 11.36 29.59 18.26
C GLU A 18 11.14 28.78 19.54
N LEU A 19 12.21 28.16 20.03
CA LEU A 19 12.25 27.64 21.38
C LEU A 19 12.00 28.79 22.37
N PRO A 20 11.31 28.54 23.50
CA PRO A 20 11.24 29.52 24.57
C PRO A 20 12.67 29.92 24.92
N LYS A 21 12.96 31.22 24.80
CA LYS A 21 14.25 31.80 25.17
C LYS A 21 14.30 31.76 26.70
N VAL A 22 14.55 30.58 27.27
CA VAL A 22 14.79 30.39 28.71
C VAL A 22 15.70 31.51 29.13
N SER A 23 15.18 32.39 29.98
CA SER A 23 15.76 33.71 30.07
C SER A 23 17.11 33.57 30.77
N ILE A 24 18.17 33.78 29.98
CA ILE A 24 19.52 34.02 30.51
C ILE A 24 19.47 35.20 31.52
N SER A 25 18.39 35.98 31.51
CA SER A 25 18.16 37.10 32.41
C SER A 25 18.07 36.69 33.88
N CYS A 26 17.35 35.62 34.24
CA CYS A 26 17.19 35.23 35.65
C CYS A 26 18.46 34.63 36.25
N LEU A 27 19.18 33.82 35.47
CA LEU A 27 20.52 33.34 35.85
C LEU A 27 21.54 34.49 35.95
N LYS A 28 21.51 35.47 35.03
CA LYS A 28 22.38 36.66 35.10
C LYS A 28 22.09 37.50 36.35
N LYS A 29 20.81 37.69 36.70
CA LYS A 29 20.39 38.45 37.87
C LYS A 29 20.80 37.74 39.16
N LEU A 30 20.61 36.43 39.26
CA LEU A 30 21.09 35.64 40.39
C LEU A 30 22.61 35.73 40.54
N LYS A 31 23.36 35.57 39.43
CA LYS A 31 24.82 35.70 39.42
C LYS A 31 25.29 37.07 39.87
N PHE A 32 24.62 38.15 39.45
CA PHE A 32 24.91 39.51 39.90
C PHE A 32 24.73 39.66 41.41
N HIS A 33 23.61 39.18 41.96
CA HIS A 33 23.35 39.27 43.39
C HIS A 33 24.30 38.39 44.24
N LEU A 34 24.68 37.21 43.76
CA LEU A 34 25.69 36.36 44.40
C LEU A 34 27.07 37.03 44.43
N ALA A 35 27.47 37.71 43.35
CA ALA A 35 28.73 38.45 43.31
C ALA A 35 28.74 39.64 44.28
N SER A 36 27.64 40.39 44.37
CA SER A 36 27.52 41.46 45.38
C SER A 36 27.55 40.91 46.81
N PHE A 37 26.95 39.74 47.03
CA PHE A 37 26.93 39.07 48.33
C PHE A 37 28.34 38.69 48.80
N ASP A 38 29.13 38.03 47.93
CA ASP A 38 30.51 37.63 48.25
C ASP A 38 31.38 38.83 48.63
N MET A 39 31.20 39.96 47.94
CA MET A 39 31.89 41.21 48.25
C MET A 39 31.50 41.77 49.62
N VAL A 40 30.18 41.85 49.92
CA VAL A 40 29.67 42.35 51.21
C VAL A 40 30.12 41.49 52.38
N ILE A 41 30.12 40.16 52.21
CA ILE A 41 30.62 39.24 53.24
C ILE A 41 32.11 39.47 53.50
N LYS A 42 32.94 39.55 52.45
CA LYS A 42 34.39 39.77 52.60
C LYS A 42 34.73 41.09 53.29
N GLU A 43 34.06 42.17 52.91
CA GLU A 43 34.26 43.50 53.51
C GLU A 43 33.92 43.47 55.01
N ARG A 44 32.76 42.89 55.36
CA ARG A 44 32.28 42.80 56.74
C ARG A 44 33.14 41.86 57.61
N THR A 45 33.53 40.69 57.11
CA THR A 45 34.42 39.78 57.85
C THR A 45 35.78 40.42 58.14
N THR A 46 36.30 41.21 57.20
CA THR A 46 37.56 41.95 57.40
C THR A 46 37.42 43.04 58.46
N ALA A 47 36.29 43.77 58.46
CA ALA A 47 36.03 44.82 59.45
C ALA A 47 35.89 44.26 60.88
N ILE A 48 35.18 43.14 61.06
CA ILE A 48 34.98 42.50 62.37
C ILE A 48 36.31 42.00 62.96
N ALA A 49 37.16 41.36 62.14
CA ALA A 49 38.46 40.85 62.61
C ALA A 49 39.40 41.96 63.14
N ILE A 50 39.24 43.19 62.65
CA ILE A 50 40.02 44.35 63.08
C ILE A 50 39.50 44.92 64.41
N THR A 51 38.19 44.90 64.65
CA THR A 51 37.55 45.55 65.81
C THR A 51 37.30 44.61 67.00
N GLU A 52 37.13 43.30 66.79
CA GLU A 52 36.93 42.31 67.86
C GLU A 52 38.10 42.20 68.84
N GLY A 53 39.31 42.59 68.44
CA GLY A 53 40.46 42.66 69.36
C GLY A 53 40.30 43.69 70.49
N THR A 54 39.25 44.53 70.47
CA THR A 54 39.13 45.69 71.36
C THR A 54 37.76 45.85 72.06
N TRP A 55 36.64 45.30 71.58
CA TRP A 55 35.28 45.65 72.06
C TRP A 55 34.36 44.42 72.33
N GLY A 56 33.61 44.44 73.45
CA GLY A 56 32.86 43.29 74.01
C GLY A 56 31.40 43.05 73.55
N PHE A 57 30.69 42.15 74.27
CA PHE A 57 29.41 41.48 73.94
C PHE A 57 28.25 42.35 73.44
N GLU A 58 28.10 43.61 73.90
CA GLU A 58 27.00 44.47 73.44
C GLU A 58 27.13 44.86 71.95
N HIS A 59 28.36 45.01 71.44
CA HIS A 59 28.59 45.39 70.06
C HIS A 59 28.29 44.24 69.09
N THR A 60 28.57 43.00 69.51
CA THR A 60 28.14 41.80 68.79
C THR A 60 26.62 41.77 68.64
N LYS A 61 25.87 42.09 69.71
CA LYS A 61 24.41 42.09 69.67
C LYS A 61 23.84 43.13 68.71
N SER A 62 24.32 44.38 68.72
CA SER A 62 23.87 45.41 67.77
C SER A 62 24.21 45.04 66.33
N TYR A 63 25.38 44.46 66.08
CA TYR A 63 25.78 43.98 64.76
C TYR A 63 24.83 42.89 64.20
N PHE A 64 24.39 41.94 65.04
CA PHE A 64 23.37 40.98 64.60
C PHE A 64 22.05 41.65 64.22
N CYS A 65 21.58 42.61 65.03
CA CYS A 65 20.30 43.28 64.84
C CYS A 65 20.29 44.21 63.63
N ASP A 66 21.34 45.01 63.46
CA ASP A 66 21.36 46.11 62.48
C ASP A 66 21.91 45.65 61.12
N ASP A 67 22.78 44.64 61.10
CA ASP A 67 23.48 44.23 59.90
C ASP A 67 23.11 42.83 59.40
N ILE A 68 23.12 41.82 60.28
CA ILE A 68 22.90 40.42 59.88
C ILE A 68 21.42 40.15 59.58
N ILE A 69 20.51 40.59 60.46
CA ILE A 69 19.07 40.34 60.27
C ILE A 69 18.54 40.98 58.97
N PRO A 70 18.80 42.28 58.67
CA PRO A 70 18.34 42.88 57.42
C PRO A 70 18.95 42.20 56.19
N PHE A 71 20.22 41.80 56.28
CA PHE A 71 20.90 41.08 55.21
C PHE A 71 20.25 39.73 54.90
N VAL A 72 19.98 38.91 55.92
CA VAL A 72 19.28 37.62 55.75
C VAL A 72 17.88 37.85 55.19
N LYS A 73 17.20 38.94 55.58
CA LYS A 73 15.90 39.31 55.02
C LYS A 73 16.00 39.62 53.52
N SER A 74 16.96 40.45 53.10
CA SER A 74 17.19 40.75 51.69
C SER A 74 17.56 39.49 50.88
N LEU A 75 18.33 38.58 51.48
CA LEU A 75 18.66 37.30 50.85
C LEU A 75 17.41 36.43 50.64
N LYS A 76 16.51 36.39 51.62
CA LYS A 76 15.24 35.68 51.50
C LYS A 76 14.38 36.25 50.37
N GLU A 77 14.25 37.58 50.30
CA GLU A 77 13.49 38.26 49.24
C GLU A 77 14.08 37.99 47.85
N LEU A 78 15.41 37.95 47.74
CA LEU A 78 16.10 37.59 46.50
C LEU A 78 15.77 36.16 46.05
N PHE A 79 15.88 35.17 46.95
CA PHE A 79 15.56 33.78 46.61
C PHE A 79 14.10 33.63 46.22
N THR A 80 13.18 34.28 46.94
CA THR A 80 11.77 34.30 46.57
C THR A 80 11.55 34.89 45.17
N SER A 81 12.21 36.00 44.83
CA SER A 81 12.13 36.57 43.48
C SER A 81 12.70 35.62 42.41
N PHE A 82 13.75 34.87 42.73
CA PHE A 82 14.35 33.89 41.83
C PHE A 82 13.41 32.69 41.60
N ASP A 83 12.80 32.18 42.67
CA ASP A 83 11.83 31.08 42.60
C ASP A 83 10.64 31.46 41.71
N TYR A 84 10.11 32.68 41.86
CA TYR A 84 9.04 33.17 40.98
C TYR A 84 9.46 33.20 39.51
N CYS A 85 10.68 33.66 39.21
CA CYS A 85 11.15 33.64 37.83
C CYS A 85 11.29 32.21 37.28
N LEU A 86 11.85 31.29 38.08
CA LEU A 86 11.97 29.90 37.64
C LEU A 86 10.60 29.26 37.37
N ILE A 87 9.61 29.53 38.23
CA ILE A 87 8.25 29.04 38.05
C ILE A 87 7.65 29.59 36.75
N ASP A 88 7.83 30.89 36.48
CA ASP A 88 7.35 31.53 35.26
C ASP A 88 8.00 30.92 34.01
N GLU A 89 9.33 30.81 33.98
CA GLU A 89 10.07 30.20 32.86
C GLU A 89 9.67 28.73 32.63
N VAL A 90 9.54 27.93 33.69
CA VAL A 90 9.08 26.54 33.60
C VAL A 90 7.64 26.48 33.07
N THR A 91 6.78 27.41 33.46
CA THR A 91 5.39 27.48 33.00
C THR A 91 5.32 27.84 31.52
N GLU A 92 6.12 28.80 31.06
CA GLU A 92 6.21 29.16 29.64
C GLU A 92 6.67 27.96 28.79
N VAL A 93 7.74 27.29 29.22
CA VAL A 93 8.26 26.08 28.56
C VAL A 93 7.17 25.00 28.52
N GLN A 94 6.52 24.73 29.64
CA GLN A 94 5.44 23.74 29.72
C GLN A 94 4.29 24.07 28.77
N ASN A 95 3.90 25.35 28.66
CA ASN A 95 2.86 25.79 27.74
C ASN A 95 3.24 25.56 26.27
N VAL A 96 4.49 25.82 25.89
CA VAL A 96 5.00 25.51 24.54
C VAL A 96 4.94 24.00 24.26
N PHE A 97 5.34 23.18 25.23
CA PHE A 97 5.24 21.71 25.09
C PHE A 97 3.79 21.26 24.91
N THR A 98 2.86 21.79 25.70
CA THR A 98 1.43 21.48 25.56
C THR A 98 0.90 21.88 24.17
N GLN A 99 1.28 23.04 23.63
CA GLN A 99 0.90 23.44 22.28
C GLN A 99 1.49 22.51 21.21
N MET A 100 2.76 22.11 21.37
CA MET A 100 3.41 21.17 20.46
C MET A 100 2.73 19.79 20.48
N GLU A 101 2.34 19.31 21.67
CA GLU A 101 1.62 18.05 21.84
C GLU A 101 0.27 18.06 21.11
N LEU A 102 -0.53 19.11 21.30
CA LEU A 102 -1.81 19.29 20.60
C LEU A 102 -1.64 19.37 19.07
N ALA A 103 -0.61 20.08 18.62
CA ALA A 103 -0.29 20.19 17.20
C ALA A 103 0.09 18.83 16.57
N VAL A 104 0.83 18.00 17.30
CA VAL A 104 1.19 16.64 16.88
C VAL A 104 -0.03 15.73 16.85
N GLU A 105 -0.91 15.81 17.86
CA GLU A 105 -2.15 15.03 17.92
C GLU A 105 -3.07 15.34 16.74
N GLN A 106 -3.30 16.62 16.45
CA GLN A 106 -4.08 17.05 15.29
C GLN A 106 -3.47 16.53 13.98
N HIS A 107 -2.15 16.64 13.81
CA HIS A 107 -1.46 16.14 12.62
C HIS A 107 -1.64 14.60 12.47
N CYS A 108 -1.61 13.85 13.58
CA CYS A 108 -1.86 12.41 13.57
C CYS A 108 -3.30 12.06 13.12
N GLU A 109 -4.30 12.83 13.55
CA GLU A 109 -5.68 12.66 13.08
C GLU A 109 -5.82 12.94 11.59
N GLU A 110 -5.24 14.06 11.11
CA GLU A 110 -5.28 14.44 9.69
C GLU A 110 -4.59 13.39 8.82
N LYS A 111 -3.40 12.91 9.24
CA LYS A 111 -2.68 11.82 8.57
C LYS A 111 -3.55 10.56 8.47
N THR A 112 -4.24 10.19 9.54
CA THR A 112 -5.15 9.01 9.56
C THR A 112 -6.29 9.18 8.57
N LYS A 113 -6.92 10.37 8.51
CA LYS A 113 -7.98 10.67 7.53
C LYS A 113 -7.49 10.55 6.09
N VAL A 114 -6.27 11.04 5.80
CA VAL A 114 -5.65 10.90 4.48
C VAL A 114 -5.36 9.44 4.15
N GLN A 115 -4.84 8.66 5.10
CA GLN A 115 -4.56 7.24 4.92
C GLN A 115 -5.84 6.45 4.59
N ILE A 116 -6.93 6.68 5.32
CA ILE A 116 -8.23 6.05 5.05
C ILE A 116 -8.74 6.40 3.64
N LYS A 117 -8.63 7.67 3.23
CA LYS A 117 -9.02 8.09 1.86
C LYS A 117 -8.19 7.38 0.79
N MET A 118 -6.88 7.24 1.00
CA MET A 118 -5.99 6.52 0.08
C MET A 118 -6.37 5.04 -0.04
N GLU A 119 -6.65 4.38 1.07
CA GLU A 119 -7.08 2.97 1.09
C GLU A 119 -8.40 2.76 0.33
N ASN A 120 -9.37 3.66 0.51
CA ASN A 120 -10.62 3.65 -0.25
C ASN A 120 -10.40 3.83 -1.76
N VAL A 121 -9.49 4.73 -2.16
CA VAL A 121 -9.14 4.94 -3.59
C VAL A 121 -8.46 3.70 -4.16
N LEU A 122 -7.53 3.09 -3.42
CA LEU A 122 -6.87 1.85 -3.84
C LEU A 122 -7.89 0.72 -4.03
N GLN A 123 -8.83 0.56 -3.09
CA GLN A 123 -9.89 -0.44 -3.20
C GLN A 123 -10.81 -0.18 -4.41
N ALA A 124 -11.16 1.07 -4.68
CA ALA A 124 -11.96 1.43 -5.85
C ALA A 124 -11.22 1.11 -7.16
N ASN A 125 -9.92 1.43 -7.23
CA ASN A 125 -9.09 1.12 -8.39
C ASN A 125 -8.96 -0.38 -8.63
N ASP A 126 -8.80 -1.18 -7.59
CA ASP A 126 -8.73 -2.65 -7.69
C ASP A 126 -10.03 -3.24 -8.27
N ARG A 127 -11.18 -2.72 -7.83
CA ARG A 127 -12.50 -3.09 -8.39
C ARG A 127 -12.62 -2.71 -9.86
N LEU A 128 -12.22 -1.49 -10.23
CA LEU A 128 -12.26 -1.02 -11.61
C LEU A 128 -11.32 -1.83 -12.51
N LEU A 129 -10.12 -2.14 -12.04
CA LEU A 129 -9.15 -2.97 -12.75
C LEU A 129 -9.72 -4.37 -12.98
N THR A 130 -10.33 -4.97 -11.95
CA THR A 130 -11.00 -6.27 -12.05
C THR A 130 -12.13 -6.24 -13.08
N GLN A 131 -12.95 -5.19 -13.08
CA GLN A 131 -14.02 -5.02 -14.06
C GLN A 131 -13.48 -4.86 -15.49
N ALA A 132 -12.44 -4.04 -15.68
CA ALA A 132 -11.82 -3.81 -16.97
C ALA A 132 -11.20 -5.10 -17.55
N LEU A 133 -10.47 -5.86 -16.71
CA LEU A 133 -9.91 -7.15 -17.10
C LEU A 133 -11.00 -8.17 -17.43
N SER A 134 -12.08 -8.21 -16.66
CA SER A 134 -13.22 -9.10 -16.93
C SER A 134 -13.87 -8.78 -18.30
N VAL A 135 -14.08 -7.50 -18.59
CA VAL A 135 -14.61 -7.05 -19.89
C VAL A 135 -13.66 -7.41 -21.03
N GLU A 136 -12.36 -7.18 -20.87
CA GLU A 136 -11.36 -7.52 -21.90
C GLU A 136 -11.32 -9.04 -22.17
N ILE A 137 -11.36 -9.87 -21.13
CA ILE A 137 -11.42 -11.33 -21.26
C ILE A 137 -12.69 -11.75 -22.01
N VAL A 138 -13.85 -11.20 -21.66
CA VAL A 138 -15.12 -11.50 -22.36
C VAL A 138 -15.04 -11.09 -23.82
N ASN A 139 -14.48 -9.92 -24.13
CA ASN A 139 -14.30 -9.44 -25.50
C ASN A 139 -13.40 -10.39 -26.31
N ILE A 140 -12.27 -10.83 -25.77
CA ILE A 140 -11.36 -11.80 -26.41
C ILE A 140 -12.10 -13.12 -26.69
N VAL A 141 -12.81 -13.67 -25.70
CA VAL A 141 -13.56 -14.94 -25.85
C VAL A 141 -14.65 -14.81 -26.91
N VAL A 142 -15.37 -13.69 -26.96
CA VAL A 142 -16.41 -13.44 -27.96
C VAL A 142 -15.79 -13.31 -29.36
N ASP A 143 -14.69 -12.58 -29.53
CA ASP A 143 -14.00 -12.42 -30.81
C ASP A 143 -13.51 -13.76 -31.37
N GLU A 144 -12.86 -14.58 -30.54
CA GLU A 144 -12.42 -15.92 -30.92
C GLU A 144 -13.58 -16.83 -31.33
N ASN A 145 -14.70 -16.78 -30.60
CA ASN A 145 -15.90 -17.55 -30.92
C ASN A 145 -16.54 -17.10 -32.24
N ILE A 146 -16.67 -15.79 -32.48
CA ILE A 146 -17.19 -15.25 -33.74
C ILE A 146 -16.31 -15.67 -34.91
N LYS A 147 -14.98 -15.61 -34.74
CA LYS A 147 -14.02 -16.06 -35.75
C LYS A 147 -14.18 -17.55 -36.04
N SER A 148 -14.33 -18.38 -35.02
CA SER A 148 -14.58 -19.82 -35.15
C SER A 148 -15.89 -20.12 -35.91
N VAL A 149 -16.99 -19.45 -35.53
CA VAL A 149 -18.29 -19.59 -36.21
C VAL A 149 -18.18 -19.14 -37.67
N CYS A 150 -17.50 -18.03 -37.95
CA CYS A 150 -17.30 -17.54 -39.30
C CYS A 150 -16.53 -18.54 -40.17
N LEU A 151 -15.42 -19.09 -39.65
CA LEU A 151 -14.63 -20.13 -40.32
C LEU A 151 -15.46 -21.39 -40.60
N ASN A 152 -16.30 -21.80 -39.65
CA ASN A 152 -17.19 -22.96 -39.83
C ASN A 152 -18.24 -22.71 -40.92
N VAL A 153 -18.85 -21.53 -40.94
CA VAL A 153 -19.79 -21.13 -41.99
C VAL A 153 -19.12 -21.09 -43.36
N THR A 154 -17.89 -20.59 -43.46
CA THR A 154 -17.14 -20.57 -44.74
C THR A 154 -16.78 -21.98 -45.21
N ALA A 155 -16.36 -22.85 -44.29
CA ALA A 155 -16.11 -24.26 -44.61
C ALA A 155 -17.37 -24.97 -45.10
N CYS A 156 -18.51 -24.76 -44.40
CA CYS A 156 -19.81 -25.33 -44.78
C CYS A 156 -20.27 -24.81 -46.17
N ALA A 157 -20.17 -23.51 -46.43
CA ALA A 157 -20.50 -22.93 -47.73
C ALA A 157 -19.64 -23.53 -48.86
N ARG A 158 -18.31 -23.66 -48.65
CA ARG A 158 -17.42 -24.35 -49.61
C ARG A 158 -17.86 -25.79 -49.87
N CYS A 159 -18.18 -26.55 -48.82
CA CYS A 159 -18.67 -27.93 -48.97
C CYS A 159 -19.93 -28.01 -49.82
N ILE A 160 -20.91 -27.13 -49.59
CA ILE A 160 -22.15 -27.06 -50.38
C ILE A 160 -21.84 -26.73 -51.85
N THR A 161 -20.91 -25.81 -52.10
CA THR A 161 -20.52 -25.42 -53.46
C THR A 161 -19.85 -26.60 -54.18
N THR A 162 -18.91 -27.29 -53.54
CA THR A 162 -18.27 -28.48 -54.11
C THR A 162 -19.23 -29.65 -54.29
N GLU A 163 -20.21 -29.84 -53.39
CA GLU A 163 -21.25 -30.86 -53.56
C GLU A 163 -22.12 -30.56 -54.79
N SER A 164 -22.46 -29.27 -55.01
CA SER A 164 -23.23 -28.85 -56.19
C SER A 164 -22.45 -28.94 -57.51
N GLU A 165 -21.15 -28.66 -57.49
CA GLU A 165 -20.24 -28.83 -58.65
C GLU A 165 -20.08 -30.32 -59.00
N LEU A 166 -19.84 -31.17 -57.99
CA LEU A 166 -19.78 -32.62 -58.18
C LEU A 166 -21.12 -33.19 -58.69
N LYS A 167 -22.27 -32.70 -58.18
CA LYS A 167 -23.60 -33.13 -58.67
C LYS A 167 -23.83 -32.79 -60.15
N MET A 168 -23.23 -31.73 -60.69
CA MET A 168 -23.29 -31.41 -62.13
C MET A 168 -22.39 -32.35 -62.97
N ASP A 169 -21.21 -32.71 -62.46
CA ASP A 169 -20.29 -33.61 -63.17
C ASP A 169 -20.77 -35.08 -63.18
N PHE A 170 -21.61 -35.48 -62.21
CA PHE A 170 -22.20 -36.82 -62.15
C PHE A 170 -23.44 -37.03 -63.04
N LEU A 171 -23.93 -36.02 -63.75
CA LEU A 171 -25.02 -36.15 -64.74
C LEU A 171 -24.53 -36.59 -66.14
N ASN A 172 -23.43 -37.33 -66.22
CA ASN A 172 -23.09 -38.09 -67.43
C ASN A 172 -23.41 -39.57 -67.20
N ASN A 173 -24.70 -39.88 -67.38
CA ASN A 173 -25.40 -41.17 -67.23
C ASN A 173 -24.65 -42.38 -67.82
N GLU A 174 -23.81 -42.18 -68.84
CA GLU A 174 -23.08 -43.24 -69.56
C GLU A 174 -22.05 -43.99 -68.67
N CYS A 175 -21.48 -43.31 -67.68
CA CYS A 175 -20.50 -43.93 -66.78
C CYS A 175 -21.16 -44.90 -65.79
N TYR A 176 -22.37 -44.58 -65.32
CA TYR A 176 -23.10 -45.40 -64.35
C TYR A 176 -23.58 -46.71 -64.99
N ASP A 177 -24.14 -46.64 -66.19
CA ASP A 177 -24.59 -47.82 -66.94
C ASP A 177 -23.42 -48.78 -67.25
N THR A 178 -22.27 -48.22 -67.64
CA THR A 178 -21.04 -49.00 -67.90
C THR A 178 -20.53 -49.70 -66.64
N LEU A 179 -20.57 -49.02 -65.48
CA LEU A 179 -20.11 -49.57 -64.21
C LEU A 179 -21.04 -50.68 -63.71
N LEU A 180 -22.36 -50.49 -63.83
CA LEU A 180 -23.37 -51.48 -63.47
C LEU A 180 -23.25 -52.75 -64.32
N GLN A 181 -22.99 -52.60 -65.63
CA GLN A 181 -22.76 -53.72 -66.53
C GLN A 181 -21.49 -54.53 -66.17
N LYS A 182 -20.40 -53.83 -65.79
CA LYS A 182 -19.16 -54.49 -65.32
C LYS A 182 -19.38 -55.21 -63.99
N TYR A 183 -20.15 -54.64 -63.07
CA TYR A 183 -20.49 -55.25 -61.80
C TYR A 183 -21.25 -56.57 -61.99
N HIS A 184 -22.31 -56.59 -62.80
CA HIS A 184 -23.06 -57.81 -63.09
C HIS A 184 -22.22 -58.89 -63.79
N THR A 185 -21.23 -58.47 -64.60
CA THR A 185 -20.29 -59.42 -65.22
C THR A 185 -19.40 -60.08 -64.18
N LEU A 186 -18.84 -59.30 -63.24
CA LEU A 186 -18.01 -59.80 -62.16
C LEU A 186 -18.81 -60.71 -61.21
N GLU A 187 -20.03 -60.32 -60.85
CA GLU A 187 -20.95 -61.11 -60.02
C GLU A 187 -21.20 -62.50 -60.62
N LYS A 188 -21.49 -62.58 -61.92
CA LYS A 188 -21.65 -63.87 -62.63
C LYS A 188 -20.37 -64.72 -62.60
N GLN A 189 -19.20 -64.09 -62.73
CA GLN A 189 -17.91 -64.81 -62.69
C GLN A 189 -17.62 -65.38 -61.30
N CYS A 190 -17.88 -64.62 -60.24
CA CYS A 190 -17.71 -65.07 -58.87
C CYS A 190 -18.64 -66.25 -58.52
N ILE A 191 -19.92 -66.17 -58.92
CA ILE A 191 -20.88 -67.27 -58.72
C ILE A 191 -20.42 -68.53 -59.46
N THR A 192 -19.94 -68.40 -60.69
CA THR A 192 -19.41 -69.53 -61.49
C THR A 192 -18.19 -70.17 -60.82
N LEU A 193 -17.27 -69.35 -60.31
CA LEU A 193 -16.07 -69.82 -59.62
C LEU A 193 -16.44 -70.59 -58.33
N GLU A 194 -17.39 -70.07 -57.56
CA GLU A 194 -17.88 -70.69 -56.33
C GLU A 194 -18.52 -72.06 -56.62
N VAL A 195 -19.40 -72.14 -57.61
CA VAL A 195 -20.03 -73.41 -58.03
C VAL A 195 -18.98 -74.42 -58.52
N ASN A 196 -17.98 -73.97 -59.29
CA ASN A 196 -16.91 -74.86 -59.77
C ASN A 196 -16.04 -75.38 -58.62
N ASN A 197 -15.77 -74.56 -57.59
CA ASN A 197 -15.04 -75.01 -56.42
C ASN A 197 -15.84 -76.03 -55.58
N GLN A 198 -17.14 -75.81 -55.42
CA GLN A 198 -18.02 -76.76 -54.74
C GLN A 198 -18.07 -78.10 -55.49
N LEU A 199 -18.26 -78.07 -56.82
CA LEU A 199 -18.26 -79.28 -57.66
C LEU A 199 -16.91 -80.02 -57.59
N ASN A 200 -15.78 -79.30 -57.63
CA ASN A 200 -14.46 -79.91 -57.50
C ASN A 200 -14.31 -80.60 -56.13
N THR A 201 -14.80 -79.97 -55.06
CA THR A 201 -14.76 -80.55 -53.71
C THR A 201 -15.62 -81.82 -53.60
N GLU A 202 -16.78 -81.85 -54.26
CA GLU A 202 -17.62 -83.05 -54.35
C GLU A 202 -16.99 -84.17 -55.21
N ILE A 203 -16.32 -83.82 -56.33
CA ILE A 203 -15.59 -84.80 -57.15
C ILE A 203 -14.42 -85.41 -56.35
N PHE A 204 -13.69 -84.59 -55.58
CA PHE A 204 -12.60 -85.08 -54.73
C PHE A 204 -13.11 -85.98 -53.59
N SER A 205 -14.23 -85.65 -52.96
CA SER A 205 -14.82 -86.51 -51.91
C SER A 205 -15.41 -87.80 -52.49
N PHE A 206 -16.02 -87.76 -53.68
CA PHE A 206 -16.53 -88.94 -54.38
C PHE A 206 -15.40 -89.88 -54.86
N ALA A 207 -14.26 -89.32 -55.28
CA ALA A 207 -13.07 -90.11 -55.63
C ALA A 207 -12.45 -90.83 -54.42
N VAL A 208 -12.44 -90.19 -53.24
CA VAL A 208 -11.96 -90.79 -51.98
C VAL A 208 -12.88 -91.92 -51.49
N PHE A 209 -14.20 -91.85 -51.77
CA PHE A 209 -15.15 -92.90 -51.39
C PHE A 209 -15.09 -94.17 -52.25
N ARG A 210 -14.50 -94.11 -53.47
CA ARG A 210 -14.31 -95.28 -54.36
C ARG A 210 -13.00 -96.05 -54.14
N VAL A 211 -12.09 -95.53 -53.32
CA VAL A 211 -10.76 -96.12 -53.05
C VAL A 211 -10.69 -96.83 -51.68
N ASN A 212 -11.80 -96.82 -50.92
CA ASN A 212 -12.05 -97.73 -49.79
C ASN A 212 -13.14 -98.74 -50.16
#